data_AF-E3NGA2-F1
#
_entry.id   AF-E3NGA2-F1
#
_cell.length_a   1.000
_cell.length_b   1.000
_cell.length_c   1.000
_cell.angle_alpha   90.00
_cell.angle_beta   90.00
_cell.angle_gamma   90.00
#
_symmetry.space_group_name_H-M   'P 1'
#
loop_
_entity.id
_entity.type
_entity.pdbx_description
1 polymer ?
#
loop_
_entity_poly.entity_id
_entity_poly.type
_entity_poly.pdbx_seq_one_letter_code
_entity_poly.pdbx_strand_id
1 'polypeptide(L)'
;MPRVVSLVLLCSLVFYVTSDQIVQGALEKIFPYAAVAKVKTLTTNVNKQTVIAKAKTVVKNWIPTNWKAANAKVDAKNPLSKQAYAQKKALAFIDYRFSLKKYINYLYNQAVKTKYLTTPEANNMRTMFWAADAKALNNYTVTCQTFMVEAMTKIKKTPTIQDSVTDLTGKFAAANPKDYANLQWTL
;
A
#
# COMPACT_ATOMS: atom_id res chain seq x y z
N MET A 1 19.86 1.53 34.60
CA MET A 1 19.07 0.93 33.51
C MET A 1 18.56 1.99 32.53
N PRO A 2 19.35 2.43 31.51
CA PRO A 2 18.87 3.40 30.51
C PRO A 2 18.87 2.89 29.05
N ARG A 3 19.41 1.70 28.77
CA ARG A 3 19.60 1.21 27.39
C ARG A 3 18.38 0.51 26.78
N VAL A 4 17.43 0.03 27.58
CA VAL A 4 16.26 -0.72 27.08
C VAL A 4 15.14 0.21 26.60
N VAL A 5 14.95 1.36 27.27
CA VAL A 5 13.88 2.32 26.92
C VAL A 5 14.13 2.97 25.55
N SER A 6 15.40 3.22 25.19
CA SER A 6 15.75 3.81 23.89
C SER A 6 15.54 2.84 22.72
N LEU A 7 15.75 1.53 22.91
CA LEU A 7 15.51 0.55 21.84
C LEU A 7 14.01 0.31 21.59
N VAL A 8 13.19 0.33 22.64
CA VAL A 8 11.73 0.20 22.52
C VAL A 8 11.13 1.47 21.88
N LEU A 9 11.65 2.66 22.18
CA LEU A 9 11.26 3.90 21.51
C LEU A 9 11.71 3.95 20.04
N LEU A 10 12.91 3.47 19.71
CA LEU A 10 13.37 3.36 18.32
C LEU A 10 12.57 2.33 17.54
N CYS A 11 12.28 1.15 18.11
CA CYS A 11 11.40 0.16 17.47
C CYS A 11 9.98 0.73 17.27
N SER A 12 9.42 1.43 18.25
CA SER A 12 8.11 2.07 18.10
C SER A 12 8.11 3.25 17.12
N LEU A 13 9.24 3.93 16.90
CA LEU A 13 9.43 4.88 15.80
C LEU A 13 9.53 4.19 14.42
N VAL A 14 10.15 3.01 14.31
CA VAL A 14 10.11 2.21 13.07
C VAL A 14 8.69 1.70 12.77
N PHE A 15 7.88 1.44 13.81
CA PHE A 15 6.46 1.12 13.65
C PHE A 15 5.57 2.34 13.41
N TYR A 16 5.99 3.56 13.77
CA TYR A 16 5.23 4.79 13.55
C TYR A 16 5.41 5.39 12.14
N VAL A 17 6.53 5.10 11.47
CA VAL A 17 6.88 5.75 10.19
C VAL A 17 6.42 4.94 8.95
N THR A 18 5.79 3.77 9.13
CA THR A 18 5.55 2.81 8.04
C THR A 18 4.09 2.61 7.62
N SER A 19 3.11 3.23 8.29
CA SER A 19 1.70 2.79 8.18
C SER A 19 1.19 2.66 6.73
N ASP A 20 1.38 3.65 5.86
CA ASP A 20 0.87 3.63 4.48
C ASP A 20 1.94 3.36 3.41
N GLN A 21 3.14 2.97 3.83
CA GLN A 21 4.30 2.85 2.93
C GLN A 21 4.24 1.62 2.03
N ILE A 22 4.95 1.72 0.90
CA ILE A 22 5.26 0.55 0.07
C ILE A 22 6.32 -0.28 0.81
N VAL A 23 6.05 -1.57 0.98
CA VAL A 23 7.03 -2.51 1.53
C VAL A 23 7.89 -3.12 0.43
N GLN A 24 9.12 -3.50 0.76
CA GLN A 24 10.08 -4.04 -0.20
C GLN A 24 9.53 -5.27 -0.94
N GLY A 25 8.87 -6.19 -0.21
CA GLY A 25 8.30 -7.40 -0.80
C GLY A 25 7.26 -7.15 -1.89
N ALA A 26 6.57 -5.99 -1.89
CA ALA A 26 5.65 -5.63 -2.96
C ALA A 26 6.40 -5.38 -4.27
N LEU A 27 7.50 -4.63 -4.21
CA LEU A 27 8.33 -4.34 -5.38
C LEU A 27 9.16 -5.56 -5.81
N GLU A 28 9.55 -6.45 -4.89
CA GLU A 28 10.20 -7.71 -5.24
C GLU A 28 9.30 -8.62 -6.07
N LYS A 29 8.00 -8.65 -5.78
CA LYS A 29 7.03 -9.37 -6.62
C LYS A 29 6.96 -8.79 -8.04
N ILE A 30 7.09 -7.48 -8.20
CA ILE A 30 7.08 -6.80 -9.51
C ILE A 30 8.43 -6.95 -10.24
N PHE A 31 9.53 -7.02 -9.50
CA PHE A 31 10.89 -7.15 -10.03
C PHE A 31 11.57 -8.43 -9.52
N PRO A 32 11.04 -9.63 -9.86
CA PRO A 32 11.50 -10.89 -9.29
C PRO A 32 12.94 -11.25 -9.69
N TYR A 33 13.48 -10.60 -10.72
CA TYR A 33 14.82 -10.85 -11.24
C TYR A 33 15.84 -9.79 -10.82
N ALA A 34 15.41 -8.73 -10.13
CA ALA A 34 16.29 -7.67 -9.66
C ALA A 34 17.06 -8.09 -8.40
N ALA A 35 18.24 -7.51 -8.19
CA ALA A 35 18.97 -7.73 -6.95
C ALA A 35 18.20 -7.13 -5.76
N VAL A 36 18.00 -7.90 -4.70
CA VAL A 36 17.26 -7.52 -3.47
C VAL A 36 17.69 -6.16 -2.93
N ALA A 37 19.00 -5.89 -2.84
CA ALA A 37 19.52 -4.61 -2.36
C ALA A 37 19.12 -3.41 -3.25
N LYS A 38 18.98 -3.62 -4.56
CA LYS A 38 18.52 -2.59 -5.51
C LYS A 38 17.03 -2.34 -5.34
N VAL A 39 16.23 -3.38 -5.11
CA VAL A 39 14.78 -3.24 -4.83
C VAL A 39 14.55 -2.53 -3.50
N LYS A 40 15.35 -2.84 -2.47
CA LYS A 40 15.33 -2.09 -1.20
C LYS A 40 15.60 -0.60 -1.40
N THR A 41 16.63 -0.27 -2.19
CA THR A 41 16.97 1.13 -2.52
C THR A 41 15.84 1.83 -3.27
N LEU A 42 15.23 1.15 -4.25
CA LEU A 42 14.05 1.64 -4.97
C LEU A 42 12.90 1.94 -4.00
N THR A 43 12.57 0.98 -3.14
CA THR A 43 11.49 1.09 -2.15
C THR A 43 11.65 2.34 -1.29
N THR A 44 12.85 2.52 -0.72
CA THR A 44 13.19 3.71 0.08
C THR A 44 13.02 5.00 -0.72
N ASN A 45 13.50 5.04 -1.96
CA ASN A 45 13.46 6.26 -2.77
C ASN A 45 12.05 6.62 -3.24
N VAL A 46 11.21 5.61 -3.52
CA VAL A 46 9.80 5.81 -3.85
C VAL A 46 9.02 6.31 -2.63
N ASN A 47 9.22 5.72 -1.45
CA ASN A 47 8.51 6.14 -0.22
C ASN A 47 8.86 7.56 0.24
N LYS A 48 10.01 8.11 -0.18
CA LYS A 48 10.36 9.53 0.05
C LYS A 48 9.50 10.50 -0.76
N GLN A 49 8.81 10.03 -1.80
CA GLN A 49 8.05 10.90 -2.71
C GLN A 49 6.61 11.05 -2.24
N THR A 50 6.16 12.29 -2.10
CA THR A 50 4.77 12.65 -1.77
C THR A 50 3.92 12.97 -3.00
N VAL A 51 4.51 12.94 -4.20
CA VAL A 51 3.85 13.29 -5.46
C VAL A 51 3.95 12.11 -6.43
N ILE A 52 2.82 11.67 -7.00
CA ILE A 52 2.74 10.52 -7.92
C ILE A 52 3.77 10.63 -9.05
N ALA A 53 3.83 11.79 -9.72
CA ALA A 53 4.75 12.00 -10.83
C ALA A 53 6.22 11.81 -10.41
N LYS A 54 6.62 12.30 -9.24
CA LYS A 54 7.98 12.13 -8.71
C LYS A 54 8.27 10.67 -8.37
N ALA A 55 7.33 9.97 -7.72
CA ALA A 55 7.44 8.54 -7.44
C ALA A 55 7.62 7.72 -8.73
N LYS A 56 6.83 8.02 -9.76
CA LYS A 56 6.95 7.37 -11.08
C LYS A 56 8.27 7.68 -11.77
N THR A 57 8.79 8.90 -11.66
CA THR A 57 10.12 9.25 -12.18
C THR A 57 11.22 8.43 -11.50
N VAL A 58 11.17 8.24 -10.18
CA VAL A 58 12.11 7.36 -9.47
C VAL A 58 12.08 5.94 -10.05
N VAL A 59 10.89 5.37 -10.25
CA VAL A 59 10.74 4.03 -10.85
C VAL A 59 11.29 4.00 -12.29
N LYS A 60 10.92 4.96 -13.14
CA LYS A 60 11.37 5.04 -14.54
C LYS A 60 12.89 5.11 -14.65
N ASN A 61 13.54 5.91 -13.80
CA ASN A 61 14.99 6.08 -13.84
C ASN A 61 15.73 4.84 -13.30
N TRP A 62 15.12 4.11 -12.36
CA TRP A 62 15.72 2.93 -11.77
C TRP A 62 15.70 1.70 -12.69
N ILE A 63 14.60 1.53 -13.44
CA ILE A 63 14.32 0.32 -14.23
C ILE A 63 15.45 -0.02 -15.22
N PRO A 64 15.88 0.85 -16.14
CA PRO A 64 16.80 0.49 -17.22
C PRO A 64 18.06 -0.25 -16.74
N THR A 65 18.59 0.13 -15.58
CA THR A 65 19.82 -0.44 -15.02
C THR A 65 19.58 -1.58 -14.04
N ASN A 66 18.42 -1.64 -13.38
CA ASN A 66 18.26 -2.48 -12.18
C ASN A 66 17.10 -3.49 -12.24
N TRP A 67 16.28 -3.49 -13.29
CA TRP A 67 15.09 -4.35 -13.39
C TRP A 67 15.40 -5.86 -13.38
N LYS A 68 16.64 -6.24 -13.72
CA LYS A 68 17.20 -7.58 -13.54
C LYS A 68 18.66 -7.51 -13.13
N ALA A 69 19.14 -8.51 -12.39
CA ALA A 69 20.57 -8.69 -12.15
C ALA A 69 21.28 -9.19 -13.43
N ALA A 70 22.57 -8.88 -13.58
CA ALA A 70 23.35 -9.19 -14.79
C ALA A 70 23.31 -10.68 -15.18
N ASN A 71 23.37 -11.58 -14.18
CA ASN A 71 23.39 -13.03 -14.37
C ASN A 71 22.06 -13.69 -13.96
N ALA A 72 20.96 -12.94 -13.93
CA ALA A 72 19.66 -13.49 -13.55
C ALA A 72 19.20 -14.54 -14.56
N LYS A 73 18.90 -15.75 -14.08
CA LYS A 73 18.15 -16.74 -14.86
C LYS A 73 16.69 -16.32 -14.89
N VAL A 74 16.25 -15.81 -16.03
CA VAL A 74 14.86 -15.36 -16.22
C VAL A 74 14.00 -16.49 -16.75
N ASP A 75 12.77 -16.59 -16.23
CA ASP A 75 11.74 -17.45 -16.83
C ASP A 75 11.06 -16.66 -17.95
N ALA A 76 11.26 -17.10 -19.19
CA ALA A 76 10.68 -16.46 -20.37
C ALA A 76 9.14 -16.52 -20.40
N LYS A 77 8.52 -17.47 -19.65
CA LYS A 77 7.06 -17.55 -19.52
C LYS A 77 6.52 -16.50 -18.55
N ASN A 78 7.33 -16.02 -17.61
CA ASN A 78 6.93 -14.95 -16.71
C ASN A 78 6.93 -13.60 -17.45
N PRO A 79 5.80 -12.89 -17.59
CA PRO A 79 5.75 -11.60 -18.26
C PRO A 79 6.66 -10.53 -17.63
N LEU A 80 6.97 -10.64 -16.33
CA LEU A 80 7.88 -9.73 -15.61
C LEU A 80 9.34 -9.89 -16.04
N SER A 81 9.68 -10.91 -16.83
CA SER A 81 10.97 -11.02 -17.52
C SER A 81 11.12 -10.00 -18.65
N LYS A 82 10.03 -9.31 -19.04
CA LYS A 82 10.04 -8.26 -20.07
C LYS A 82 10.04 -6.89 -19.38
N GLN A 83 11.10 -6.11 -19.60
CA GLN A 83 11.27 -4.78 -19.00
C GLN A 83 10.05 -3.87 -19.17
N ALA A 84 9.47 -3.81 -20.38
CA ALA A 84 8.30 -2.97 -20.66
C ALA A 84 7.06 -3.38 -19.84
N TYR A 85 6.87 -4.69 -19.63
CA TYR A 85 5.76 -5.20 -18.82
C TYR A 85 5.98 -4.93 -17.34
N ALA A 86 7.17 -5.21 -16.81
CA ALA A 86 7.55 -4.89 -15.43
C ALA A 86 7.40 -3.37 -15.16
N GLN A 87 7.84 -2.53 -16.09
CA GLN A 87 7.65 -1.09 -16.01
C GLN A 87 6.18 -0.69 -15.97
N LYS A 88 5.34 -1.22 -16.87
CA LYS A 88 3.89 -0.95 -16.87
C LYS A 88 3.27 -1.31 -15.52
N LYS A 89 3.57 -2.49 -14.99
CA LYS A 89 3.06 -2.96 -13.69
C LYS A 89 3.53 -2.09 -12.53
N ALA A 90 4.81 -1.74 -12.49
CA ALA A 90 5.37 -0.88 -11.45
C ALA A 90 4.75 0.53 -11.47
N LEU A 91 4.58 1.13 -12.65
CA LEU A 91 3.97 2.46 -12.77
C LEU A 91 2.50 2.47 -12.36
N ALA A 92 1.75 1.46 -12.76
CA ALA A 92 0.36 1.29 -12.34
C ALA A 92 0.25 0.98 -10.84
N PHE A 93 1.23 0.27 -10.27
CA PHE A 93 1.30 0.03 -8.83
C PHE A 93 1.49 1.33 -8.06
N ILE A 94 2.33 2.27 -8.55
CA ILE A 94 2.44 3.59 -7.93
C ILE A 94 1.11 4.35 -7.98
N ASP A 95 0.40 4.35 -9.12
CA ASP A 95 -0.91 4.99 -9.22
C ASP A 95 -1.91 4.39 -8.21
N TYR A 96 -1.94 3.05 -8.12
CA TYR A 96 -2.72 2.30 -7.14
C TYR A 96 -2.41 2.74 -5.70
N ARG A 97 -1.14 2.79 -5.29
CA ARG A 97 -0.76 3.10 -3.89
C ARG A 97 -1.20 4.50 -3.46
N PHE A 98 -1.06 5.48 -4.34
CA PHE A 98 -1.55 6.83 -4.05
C PHE A 98 -3.08 6.90 -4.02
N SER A 99 -3.75 6.19 -4.93
CA SER A 99 -5.21 6.11 -4.98
C SER A 99 -5.77 5.42 -3.73
N LEU A 100 -5.11 4.35 -3.26
CA LEU A 100 -5.46 3.64 -2.04
C LEU A 100 -5.35 4.56 -0.83
N LYS A 101 -4.24 5.29 -0.68
CA LYS A 101 -4.08 6.26 0.41
C LYS A 101 -5.21 7.29 0.42
N LYS A 102 -5.55 7.83 -0.76
CA LYS A 102 -6.68 8.77 -0.91
C LYS A 102 -8.01 8.14 -0.53
N TYR A 103 -8.28 6.93 -1.00
CA TYR A 103 -9.50 6.18 -0.73
C TYR A 103 -9.68 5.86 0.76
N ILE A 104 -8.64 5.34 1.42
CA ILE A 104 -8.67 5.01 2.85
C ILE A 104 -8.87 6.27 3.70
N ASN A 105 -8.20 7.36 3.36
CA ASN A 105 -8.45 8.65 4.04
C ASN A 105 -9.89 9.14 3.82
N TYR A 106 -10.43 8.98 2.60
CA TYR A 106 -11.83 9.32 2.33
C TYR A 106 -12.79 8.51 3.20
N LEU A 107 -12.65 7.19 3.27
CA LEU A 107 -13.53 6.33 4.07
C LEU A 107 -13.57 6.77 5.53
N TYR A 108 -12.41 6.97 6.16
CA TYR A 108 -12.35 7.33 7.58
C TYR A 108 -12.82 8.76 7.84
N ASN A 109 -12.51 9.71 6.95
CA ASN A 109 -13.01 11.08 7.07
C ASN A 109 -14.54 11.11 6.98
N GLN A 110 -15.14 10.33 6.07
CA GLN A 110 -16.60 10.24 5.97
C GLN A 110 -17.20 9.54 7.18
N ALA A 111 -16.62 8.44 7.65
CA ALA A 111 -17.09 7.74 8.84
C ALA A 111 -17.10 8.64 10.09
N VAL A 112 -16.12 9.52 10.24
CA VAL A 112 -16.11 10.53 11.32
C VAL A 112 -17.15 11.62 11.07
N LYS A 113 -17.21 12.16 9.85
CA LYS A 113 -18.15 13.24 9.48
C LYS A 113 -19.61 12.83 9.66
N THR A 114 -19.96 11.59 9.33
CA THR A 114 -21.31 11.04 9.50
C THR A 114 -21.58 10.54 10.93
N LYS A 115 -20.61 10.72 11.85
CA LYS A 115 -20.66 10.23 13.23
C LYS A 115 -20.81 8.71 13.36
N TYR A 116 -20.52 7.97 12.29
CA TYR A 116 -20.49 6.50 12.32
C TYR A 116 -19.36 6.00 13.21
N LEU A 117 -18.17 6.58 13.08
CA LEU A 117 -17.03 6.38 13.97
C LEU A 117 -16.70 7.68 14.72
N THR A 118 -16.27 7.54 15.96
CA THR A 118 -15.53 8.59 16.65
C THR A 118 -14.13 8.73 16.06
N THR A 119 -13.48 9.88 16.24
CA THR A 119 -12.10 10.09 15.78
C THR A 119 -11.11 9.03 16.31
N PRO A 120 -11.17 8.62 17.61
CA PRO A 120 -10.32 7.53 18.10
C PRO A 120 -10.58 6.19 17.42
N GLU A 121 -11.85 5.81 17.21
CA GLU A 121 -12.19 4.58 16.50
C GLU A 121 -11.66 4.60 15.06
N ALA A 122 -11.86 5.71 14.34
CA ALA A 122 -11.36 5.86 12.96
C ALA A 122 -9.83 5.77 12.89
N ASN A 123 -9.12 6.39 13.84
CA ASN A 123 -7.66 6.30 13.92
C ASN A 123 -7.19 4.86 14.18
N ASN A 124 -7.82 4.15 15.13
CA ASN A 124 -7.49 2.76 15.42
C ASN A 124 -7.72 1.85 14.20
N MET A 125 -8.84 2.03 13.52
CA MET A 125 -9.18 1.26 12.32
C MET A 125 -8.19 1.53 11.19
N ARG A 126 -7.80 2.78 10.96
CA ARG A 126 -6.79 3.15 9.97
C ARG A 126 -5.45 2.50 10.27
N THR A 127 -5.02 2.50 11.52
CA THR A 127 -3.79 1.82 11.95
C THR A 127 -3.86 0.31 11.70
N MET A 128 -4.99 -0.32 12.00
CA MET A 128 -5.20 -1.75 11.73
C MET A 128 -5.15 -2.08 10.23
N PHE A 129 -5.80 -1.28 9.39
CA PHE A 129 -5.77 -1.47 7.93
C PHE A 129 -4.34 -1.47 7.40
N TRP A 130 -3.58 -0.46 7.81
CA TRP A 130 -2.20 -0.27 7.39
C TRP A 130 -1.24 -1.34 7.91
N ALA A 131 -1.46 -1.84 9.13
CA ALA A 131 -0.75 -3.00 9.65
C ALA A 131 -1.03 -4.28 8.84
N ALA A 132 -2.30 -4.49 8.43
CA ALA A 132 -2.67 -5.59 7.55
C ALA A 132 -2.05 -5.44 6.15
N ASP A 133 -2.00 -4.21 5.61
CA ASP A 133 -1.40 -3.90 4.31
C ASP A 133 0.10 -4.21 4.28
N ALA A 134 0.83 -3.81 5.32
CA ALA A 134 2.25 -4.12 5.45
C ALA A 134 2.50 -5.64 5.54
N LYS A 135 1.72 -6.35 6.36
CA LYS A 135 1.81 -7.82 6.51
C LYS A 135 1.50 -8.55 5.20
N ALA A 136 0.54 -8.06 4.43
CA ALA A 136 0.14 -8.60 3.13
C ALA A 136 1.12 -8.29 2.00
N LEU A 137 2.24 -7.61 2.28
CA LEU A 137 3.16 -7.09 1.28
C LEU A 137 2.46 -6.19 0.25
N ASN A 138 1.61 -5.28 0.73
CA ASN A 138 0.73 -4.40 -0.03
C ASN A 138 -0.23 -5.09 -1.01
N ASN A 139 -0.52 -6.40 -0.82
CA ASN A 139 -1.53 -7.11 -1.60
C ASN A 139 -2.94 -6.77 -1.08
N TYR A 140 -3.68 -5.97 -1.86
CA TYR A 140 -4.99 -5.45 -1.47
C TYR A 140 -5.99 -6.52 -1.05
N THR A 141 -6.10 -7.61 -1.81
CA THR A 141 -7.07 -8.69 -1.53
C THR A 141 -6.81 -9.30 -0.16
N VAL A 142 -5.54 -9.62 0.13
CA VAL A 142 -5.14 -10.18 1.43
C VAL A 142 -5.32 -9.13 2.53
N THR A 143 -4.95 -7.87 2.29
CA THR A 143 -5.17 -6.75 3.21
C THR A 143 -6.62 -6.63 3.63
N CYS A 144 -7.54 -6.57 2.67
CA CYS A 144 -8.96 -6.42 2.93
C CYS A 144 -9.54 -7.61 3.68
N GLN A 145 -9.16 -8.84 3.33
CA GLN A 145 -9.61 -10.03 4.05
C GLN A 145 -9.18 -9.99 5.52
N THR A 146 -7.89 -9.77 5.79
CA THR A 146 -7.37 -9.69 7.16
C THR A 146 -8.00 -8.53 7.94
N PHE A 147 -8.07 -7.35 7.32
CA PHE A 147 -8.64 -6.17 7.96
C PHE A 147 -10.13 -6.34 8.28
N MET A 148 -10.94 -6.83 7.35
CA MET A 148 -12.40 -6.93 7.54
C MET A 148 -12.77 -7.93 8.64
N VAL A 149 -12.05 -9.05 8.73
CA VAL A 149 -12.23 -10.02 9.82
C VAL A 149 -12.00 -9.36 11.18
N GLU A 150 -10.90 -8.62 11.35
CA GLU A 150 -10.62 -7.91 12.61
C GLU A 150 -11.59 -6.74 12.84
N ALA A 151 -11.96 -6.00 11.80
CA ALA A 151 -12.86 -4.84 11.86
C ALA A 151 -14.25 -5.21 12.39
N MET A 152 -14.84 -6.27 11.82
CA MET A 152 -16.20 -6.71 12.15
C MET A 152 -16.33 -7.21 13.60
N THR A 153 -15.25 -7.74 14.18
CA THR A 153 -15.26 -8.16 15.59
C THR A 153 -15.20 -6.98 16.56
N LYS A 154 -14.53 -5.88 16.18
CA LYS A 154 -14.31 -4.71 17.04
C LYS A 154 -15.40 -3.66 16.95
N ILE A 155 -16.07 -3.52 15.81
CA ILE A 155 -17.10 -2.50 15.61
C ILE A 155 -18.43 -3.19 15.31
N LYS A 156 -19.30 -3.19 16.33
CA LYS A 156 -20.64 -3.75 16.27
C LYS A 156 -21.66 -2.61 16.20
N LYS A 157 -21.83 -2.03 15.01
CA LYS A 157 -22.72 -0.89 14.74
C LYS A 157 -23.67 -1.22 13.59
N THR A 158 -24.78 -0.48 13.50
CA THR A 158 -25.74 -0.52 12.40
C THR A 158 -25.78 0.85 11.71
N PRO A 159 -25.69 0.93 10.37
CA PRO A 159 -25.38 -0.16 9.43
C PRO A 159 -24.01 -0.80 9.71
N THR A 160 -23.77 -2.03 9.23
CA THR A 160 -22.50 -2.71 9.51
C THR A 160 -21.32 -1.97 8.89
N ILE A 161 -20.09 -2.28 9.31
CA ILE A 161 -18.89 -1.73 8.65
C ILE A 161 -18.90 -2.07 7.16
N GLN A 162 -19.30 -3.29 6.81
CA GLN A 162 -19.34 -3.73 5.43
C GLN A 162 -20.32 -2.91 4.60
N ASP A 163 -21.53 -2.66 5.12
CA ASP A 163 -22.53 -1.83 4.44
C ASP A 163 -22.02 -0.39 4.27
N SER A 164 -21.44 0.17 5.34
CA SER A 164 -20.89 1.53 5.34
C SER A 164 -19.74 1.68 4.35
N VAL A 165 -18.82 0.70 4.30
CA VAL A 165 -17.73 0.68 3.32
C VAL A 165 -18.29 0.59 1.91
N THR A 166 -19.30 -0.26 1.67
CA THR A 166 -19.89 -0.43 0.34
C THR A 166 -20.53 0.87 -0.18
N ASP A 167 -21.36 1.52 0.63
CA ASP A 167 -21.97 2.81 0.28
C ASP A 167 -20.91 3.90 0.02
N LEU A 168 -19.94 4.04 0.92
CA LEU A 168 -18.88 5.03 0.77
C LEU A 168 -17.97 4.73 -0.43
N THR A 169 -17.76 3.47 -0.78
CA THR A 169 -17.04 3.05 -1.99
C THR A 169 -17.76 3.54 -3.23
N GLY A 170 -19.08 3.33 -3.31
CA GLY A 170 -19.89 3.80 -4.44
C GLY A 170 -19.80 5.32 -4.62
N LYS A 171 -19.89 6.07 -3.52
CA LYS A 171 -19.72 7.53 -3.53
C LYS A 171 -18.31 7.95 -3.95
N PHE A 172 -17.28 7.26 -3.47
CA PHE A 172 -15.90 7.53 -3.87
C PHE A 172 -15.70 7.26 -5.36
N ALA A 173 -16.22 6.15 -5.88
CA ALA A 173 -16.10 5.76 -7.29
C ALA A 173 -16.74 6.79 -8.22
N ALA A 174 -17.94 7.27 -7.88
CA ALA A 174 -18.62 8.32 -8.65
C ALA A 174 -17.84 9.64 -8.67
N ALA A 175 -17.28 10.06 -7.52
CA ALA A 175 -16.56 11.32 -7.41
C ALA A 175 -15.09 11.26 -7.89
N ASN A 176 -14.47 10.08 -7.90
CA ASN A 176 -13.05 9.89 -8.19
C ASN A 176 -12.83 8.69 -9.13
N PRO A 177 -13.42 8.69 -10.34
CA PRO A 177 -13.45 7.50 -11.22
C PRO A 177 -12.04 7.01 -11.59
N LYS A 178 -11.08 7.93 -11.78
CA LYS A 178 -9.70 7.59 -12.09
C LYS A 178 -8.99 6.89 -10.91
N ASP A 179 -9.13 7.42 -9.71
CA ASP A 179 -8.53 6.81 -8.52
C ASP A 179 -9.16 5.45 -8.24
N TYR A 180 -10.48 5.32 -8.42
CA TYR A 180 -11.19 4.06 -8.27
C TYR A 180 -10.74 3.00 -9.29
N ALA A 181 -10.50 3.40 -10.55
CA ALA A 181 -9.93 2.52 -11.56
C ALA A 181 -8.54 2.01 -11.16
N ASN A 182 -7.71 2.87 -10.56
CA ASN A 182 -6.38 2.47 -10.06
C ASN A 182 -6.47 1.46 -8.90
N LEU A 183 -7.56 1.43 -8.12
CA LEU A 183 -7.76 0.44 -7.06
C LEU A 183 -7.91 -1.00 -7.58
N GLN A 184 -8.20 -1.16 -8.88
CA GLN A 184 -8.33 -2.47 -9.55
C GLN A 184 -6.99 -3.05 -9.98
N TRP A 185 -5.87 -2.50 -9.48
CA TRP A 185 -4.54 -2.99 -9.82
C TRP A 185 -4.34 -4.43 -9.35
N THR A 186 -3.79 -5.24 -10.25
CA THR A 186 -3.38 -6.61 -9.98
C THR A 186 -1.98 -6.84 -10.55
N LEU A 187 -1.24 -7.75 -9.94
CA LEU A 187 0.05 -8.19 -10.46
C LEU A 187 -0.14 -9.38 -11.40
#